data_AF-A0A060BS85-F1
#
_entry.id   AF-A0A060BS85-F1
#
_cell.length_a   1.000
_cell.length_b   1.000
_cell.length_c   1.000
_cell.angle_alpha   90.00
_cell.angle_beta   90.00
_cell.angle_gamma   90.00
#
_symmetry.space_group_name_H-M   'P 1'
#
loop_
_entity.id
_entity.type
_entity.pdbx_description
1 polymer ?
#
loop_
_entity_poly.entity_id
_entity_poly.type
_entity_poly.pdbx_seq_one_letter_code
_entity_poly.pdbx_strand_id
1 'polypeptide(L)'
;RVVDGSTGAERQITGTQCSQAVTADVARTATSALQQVFESGGTATYANPNDGSAIAGKTGSTDYYHHTWLVGYTTSTVQATWVGNGTGASLSDLRYYYIKGTAGWNVRYQLFKDIQKNVHASYPGEASFPAADDTSLTTKSVAIPD
;
A
#
# COMPACT_ATOMS: atom_id res chain seq x y z
N ARG A 1 17.42 -20.08 4.13
CA ARG A 1 18.43 -20.41 5.16
C ARG A 1 18.78 -19.14 5.90
N VAL A 2 18.49 -19.04 7.20
CA VAL A 2 18.91 -17.91 8.04
C VAL A 2 20.07 -18.39 8.87
N VAL A 3 21.18 -17.66 8.83
CA VAL A 3 22.41 -17.98 9.55
C VAL A 3 22.80 -16.79 10.41
N ASP A 4 23.21 -17.07 11.63
CA ASP A 4 23.75 -16.09 12.56
C ASP A 4 25.13 -15.61 12.06
N GLY A 5 25.25 -14.32 11.77
CA GLY A 5 26.48 -13.75 11.19
C GLY A 5 27.70 -13.80 12.11
N SER A 6 27.51 -14.00 13.42
CA SER A 6 28.59 -14.04 14.40
C SER A 6 29.06 -15.46 14.74
N THR A 7 28.15 -16.44 14.69
CA THR A 7 28.42 -17.83 15.10
C THR A 7 28.38 -18.83 13.95
N GLY A 8 27.86 -18.45 12.78
CA GLY A 8 27.63 -19.35 11.65
C GLY A 8 26.51 -20.37 11.89
N ALA A 9 25.85 -20.31 13.05
CA ALA A 9 24.80 -21.24 13.43
C ALA A 9 23.54 -21.00 12.59
N GLU A 10 22.92 -22.08 12.13
CA GLU A 10 21.63 -22.00 11.46
C GLU A 10 20.52 -21.66 12.46
N ARG A 11 19.64 -20.74 12.06
CA ARG A 11 18.44 -20.41 12.81
C ARG A 11 17.25 -21.09 12.16
N GLN A 12 16.50 -21.85 12.98
CA GLN A 12 15.21 -22.38 12.58
C GLN A 12 14.28 -21.20 12.27
N ILE A 13 13.72 -21.21 11.06
CA ILE A 13 12.68 -20.25 10.69
C ILE A 13 11.40 -20.80 11.29
N THR A 14 10.81 -20.09 12.25
CA THR A 14 9.45 -20.40 12.70
C THR A 14 8.52 -20.31 11.50
N GLY A 15 7.81 -21.39 11.19
CA GLY A 15 6.87 -21.42 10.07
C GLY A 15 5.80 -20.33 10.20
N THR A 16 5.22 -19.93 9.06
CA THR A 16 4.18 -18.91 9.03
C THR A 16 2.94 -19.39 9.79
N GLN A 17 2.44 -18.56 10.71
CA GLN A 17 1.12 -18.77 11.32
C GLN A 17 0.06 -18.17 10.40
N CYS A 18 -0.62 -19.03 9.64
CA CYS A 18 -1.69 -18.61 8.74
C CYS A 18 -3.06 -18.83 9.40
N SER A 19 -3.83 -17.76 9.57
CA SER A 19 -5.23 -17.82 9.97
C SER A 19 -6.05 -16.86 9.12
N GLN A 20 -7.25 -17.27 8.71
CA GLN A 20 -8.16 -16.40 7.97
C GLN A 20 -8.59 -15.21 8.85
N ALA A 21 -8.19 -13.99 8.46
CA ALA A 21 -8.53 -12.77 9.19
C ALA A 21 -9.92 -12.21 8.84
N VAL A 22 -10.34 -12.34 7.57
CA VAL A 22 -11.63 -11.89 7.06
C VAL A 22 -12.18 -12.89 6.05
N THR A 23 -13.49 -12.84 5.77
CA THR A 23 -14.09 -13.67 4.72
C THR A 23 -13.65 -13.20 3.33
N ALA A 24 -13.75 -14.09 2.34
CA ALA A 24 -13.45 -13.76 0.95
C ALA A 24 -14.31 -12.60 0.44
N ASP A 25 -15.59 -12.54 0.79
CA ASP A 25 -16.49 -11.46 0.39
C ASP A 25 -16.01 -10.11 0.91
N VAL A 26 -15.71 -10.01 2.21
CA VAL A 26 -15.19 -8.78 2.83
C VAL A 26 -13.89 -8.33 2.15
N ALA A 27 -12.98 -9.27 1.86
CA ALA A 27 -11.73 -8.96 1.17
C ALA A 27 -11.94 -8.45 -0.26
N ARG A 28 -12.88 -9.04 -1.02
CA ARG A 28 -13.19 -8.62 -2.39
C ARG A 28 -13.87 -7.25 -2.43
N THR A 29 -14.83 -7.01 -1.55
CA THR A 29 -15.48 -5.69 -1.42
C THR A 29 -14.48 -4.60 -1.02
N ALA A 30 -13.64 -4.86 -0.01
CA ALA A 30 -12.60 -3.93 0.38
C ALA A 30 -11.62 -3.65 -0.76
N THR A 31 -11.20 -4.69 -1.49
CA THR A 31 -10.30 -4.55 -2.64
C THR A 31 -10.92 -3.77 -3.79
N SER A 32 -12.23 -3.93 -4.04
CA SER A 32 -12.96 -3.12 -5.03
C SER A 32 -12.91 -1.63 -4.69
N ALA A 33 -13.13 -1.26 -3.43
CA ALA A 33 -13.01 0.13 -2.98
C ALA A 33 -11.55 0.63 -3.05
N LEU A 34 -10.59 -0.20 -2.65
CA LEU A 34 -9.17 0.17 -2.59
C LEU A 34 -8.48 0.29 -3.95
N GLN A 35 -9.04 -0.29 -5.03
CA GLN A 35 -8.57 -0.05 -6.40
C GLN A 35 -8.72 1.43 -6.80
N GLN A 36 -9.81 2.09 -6.37
CA GLN A 36 -10.08 3.50 -6.70
C GLN A 36 -9.02 4.48 -6.18
N VAL A 37 -8.19 4.05 -5.22
CA VAL A 37 -7.08 4.87 -4.71
C VAL A 37 -6.01 5.13 -5.78
N PHE A 38 -5.86 4.24 -6.75
CA PHE A 38 -4.88 4.34 -7.84
C PHE A 38 -5.46 4.87 -9.16
N GLU A 39 -6.79 4.97 -9.24
CA GLU A 39 -7.50 5.50 -10.40
C GLU A 39 -7.37 7.03 -10.50
N SER A 40 -7.83 7.59 -11.63
CA SER A 40 -7.91 9.04 -11.81
C SER A 40 -8.76 9.69 -10.70
N GLY A 41 -8.22 10.70 -10.04
CA GLY A 41 -8.85 11.36 -8.87
C GLY A 41 -8.59 10.66 -7.53
N GLY A 42 -7.97 9.48 -7.55
CA GLY A 42 -7.53 8.76 -6.35
C GLY A 42 -6.33 9.41 -5.66
N THR A 43 -6.15 9.11 -4.37
CA THR A 43 -5.04 9.72 -3.60
C THR A 43 -3.66 9.21 -4.02
N ALA A 44 -3.54 8.06 -4.69
CA ALA A 44 -2.29 7.45 -5.12
C ALA A 44 -2.17 7.30 -6.64
N THR A 45 -2.92 8.08 -7.44
CA THR A 45 -2.87 8.01 -8.92
C THR A 45 -1.43 8.04 -9.45
N TYR A 46 -0.56 8.88 -8.89
CA TYR A 46 0.84 9.00 -9.32
C TYR A 46 1.72 7.79 -8.96
N ALA A 47 1.28 6.94 -8.03
CA ALA A 47 1.99 5.74 -7.62
C ALA A 47 1.69 4.52 -8.50
N ASN A 48 0.69 4.60 -9.39
CA ASN A 48 0.36 3.51 -10.30
C ASN A 48 1.55 3.24 -11.26
N PRO A 49 2.08 2.00 -11.33
CA PRO A 49 3.15 1.65 -12.26
C PRO A 49 2.73 1.75 -13.73
N ASN A 50 1.43 1.69 -14.02
CA ASN A 50 0.84 1.71 -15.36
C ASN A 50 1.39 0.59 -16.26
N ASP A 51 1.57 -0.61 -15.70
CA ASP A 51 2.06 -1.80 -16.41
C ASP A 51 0.97 -2.84 -16.70
N GLY A 52 -0.29 -2.52 -16.39
CA GLY A 52 -1.45 -3.39 -16.62
C GLY A 52 -1.78 -4.35 -15.48
N SER A 53 -0.95 -4.41 -14.43
CA SER A 53 -1.27 -5.20 -13.24
C SER A 53 -2.38 -4.55 -12.43
N ALA A 54 -3.30 -5.35 -11.91
CA ALA A 54 -4.29 -4.87 -10.95
C ALA A 54 -3.60 -4.43 -9.65
N ILE A 55 -4.00 -3.27 -9.14
CA ILE A 55 -3.40 -2.68 -7.94
C ILE A 55 -4.45 -2.04 -7.04
N ALA A 56 -4.32 -2.30 -5.74
CA ALA A 56 -5.21 -1.77 -4.71
C ALA A 56 -4.39 -1.34 -3.50
N GLY A 57 -4.93 -0.44 -2.68
CA GLY A 57 -4.20 0.01 -1.50
C GLY A 57 -4.75 1.27 -0.88
N LYS A 58 -4.01 1.78 0.10
CA LYS A 58 -4.43 2.94 0.89
C LYS A 58 -3.25 3.86 1.19
N THR A 59 -3.54 5.15 1.11
CA THR A 59 -2.65 6.22 1.56
C THR A 59 -2.92 6.58 3.02
N GLY A 60 -1.88 6.99 3.73
CA GLY A 60 -1.97 7.62 5.05
C GLY A 60 -1.06 8.85 5.11
N SER A 61 -1.51 9.89 5.79
CA SER A 61 -0.70 11.08 6.12
C SER A 61 -1.08 11.54 7.51
N THR A 62 -0.10 11.89 8.34
CA THR A 62 -0.38 12.60 9.59
C THR A 62 -0.68 14.06 9.31
N ASP A 63 -1.16 14.77 10.34
CA ASP A 63 -1.18 16.23 10.32
C ASP A 63 0.21 16.77 9.96
N TYR A 64 0.20 17.88 9.21
CA TYR A 64 1.41 18.54 8.69
C TYR A 64 2.38 17.60 7.94
N TYR A 65 1.90 16.46 7.44
CA TYR A 65 2.68 15.50 6.64
C TYR A 65 4.00 15.06 7.30
N HIS A 66 4.08 15.03 8.63
CA HIS A 66 5.28 14.54 9.32
C HIS A 66 5.63 13.10 8.96
N HIS A 67 4.59 12.29 8.73
CA HIS A 67 4.70 10.92 8.25
C HIS A 67 3.69 10.68 7.13
N THR A 68 4.14 9.94 6.13
CA THR A 68 3.31 9.57 5.00
C THR A 68 3.50 8.09 4.65
N TRP A 69 2.41 7.44 4.27
CA TRP A 69 2.33 6.02 4.00
C TRP A 69 1.63 5.76 2.68
N LEU A 70 2.09 4.74 1.97
CA LEU A 70 1.32 4.04 0.97
C LEU A 70 1.52 2.54 1.18
N VAL A 71 0.43 1.85 1.50
CA VAL A 71 0.40 0.40 1.50
C VAL A 71 -0.45 -0.03 0.32
N GLY A 72 0.16 -0.75 -0.62
CA GLY A 72 -0.51 -1.25 -1.81
C GLY A 72 -0.15 -2.69 -2.08
N TYR A 73 -1.01 -3.38 -2.80
CA TYR A 73 -0.89 -4.79 -3.11
C TYR A 73 -1.41 -5.07 -4.51
N THR A 74 -0.85 -6.11 -5.12
CA THR A 74 -1.34 -6.78 -6.33
C THR A 74 -1.86 -8.16 -5.95
N THR A 75 -2.20 -9.00 -6.93
CA THR A 75 -2.54 -10.40 -6.66
C THR A 75 -1.33 -11.25 -6.23
N SER A 76 -0.10 -10.75 -6.44
CA SER A 76 1.14 -11.49 -6.20
C SER A 76 1.98 -10.91 -5.06
N THR A 77 1.88 -9.61 -4.77
CA THR A 77 2.76 -8.94 -3.80
C THR A 77 2.04 -7.88 -2.95
N VAL A 78 2.64 -7.56 -1.81
CA VAL A 78 2.26 -6.42 -0.97
C VAL A 78 3.49 -5.57 -0.68
N GLN A 79 3.32 -4.25 -0.76
CA GLN A 79 4.36 -3.27 -0.46
C GLN A 79 3.82 -2.21 0.50
N ALA A 80 4.51 -2.06 1.63
CA ALA A 80 4.31 -0.96 2.56
C ALA A 80 5.47 0.03 2.45
N THR A 81 5.18 1.28 2.08
CA THR A 81 6.16 2.36 1.95
C THR A 81 5.86 3.47 2.95
N TRP A 82 6.87 3.88 3.70
CA TRP A 82 6.81 4.99 4.63
C TRP A 82 7.87 6.03 4.30
N VAL A 83 7.50 7.30 4.41
CA VAL A 83 8.42 8.43 4.39
C VAL A 83 8.06 9.35 5.54
N GLY A 84 9.04 9.64 6.39
CA GLY A 84 8.88 10.53 7.53
C GLY A 84 10.20 10.78 8.26
N ASN A 85 10.12 11.54 9.36
CA ASN A 85 11.27 11.90 10.17
C ASN A 85 11.46 10.92 11.33
N GLY A 86 12.69 10.42 11.53
CA GLY A 86 13.04 9.55 12.65
C GLY A 86 13.62 10.35 13.82
N THR A 87 12.81 10.60 14.86
CA THR A 87 13.15 11.22 16.16
C THR A 87 13.62 12.69 16.15
N GLY A 88 13.16 13.48 17.13
CA GLY A 88 13.49 14.90 17.34
C GLY A 88 12.27 15.70 17.80
N ALA A 89 12.46 16.72 18.65
CA ALA A 89 11.37 17.55 19.21
C ALA A 89 10.65 18.43 18.17
N SER A 90 11.09 18.41 16.90
CA SER A 90 10.46 19.11 15.80
C SER A 90 10.42 18.18 14.60
N LEU A 91 9.25 17.59 14.35
CA LEU A 91 9.02 16.84 13.12
C LEU A 91 8.93 17.84 11.96
N SER A 92 9.77 17.66 10.95
CA SER A 92 9.73 18.48 9.76
C SER A 92 8.46 18.21 8.96
N ASP A 93 7.74 19.25 8.57
CA ASP A 93 6.61 19.14 7.65
C ASP A 93 7.14 18.87 6.23
N LEU A 94 6.86 17.68 5.71
CA LEU A 94 7.41 17.19 4.44
C LEU A 94 6.94 18.01 3.22
N ARG A 95 5.98 18.93 3.37
CA ARG A 95 5.57 19.84 2.30
C ARG A 95 6.64 20.89 1.98
N TYR A 96 7.51 21.21 2.93
CA TYR A 96 8.56 22.22 2.77
C TYR A 96 9.90 21.68 2.29
N TYR A 97 9.99 20.38 2.01
CA TYR A 97 11.23 19.72 1.58
C TYR A 97 11.07 19.12 0.20
N TYR A 98 12.18 19.10 -0.54
CA TYR A 98 12.29 18.39 -1.81
C TYR A 98 13.43 17.38 -1.72
N ILE A 99 13.14 16.13 -2.06
CA ILE A 99 14.13 15.06 -2.14
C ILE A 99 14.29 14.72 -3.62
N LYS A 100 15.47 15.02 -4.17
CA LYS A 100 15.77 14.83 -5.61
C LYS A 100 14.69 15.42 -6.54
N GLY A 101 14.22 16.62 -6.24
CA GLY A 101 13.19 17.32 -7.02
C GLY A 101 11.75 16.86 -6.77
N THR A 102 11.52 15.86 -5.93
CA THR A 102 10.17 15.42 -5.53
C THR A 102 9.79 16.05 -4.20
N ALA A 103 8.62 16.68 -4.10
CA ALA A 103 8.11 17.19 -2.83
C ALA A 103 8.09 16.06 -1.79
N GLY A 104 8.56 16.32 -0.56
CA GLY A 104 8.86 15.30 0.45
C GLY A 104 7.68 14.38 0.73
N TRP A 105 6.48 14.95 0.81
CA TRP A 105 5.26 14.17 0.99
C TRP A 105 4.98 13.21 -0.19
N ASN A 106 5.32 13.57 -1.42
CA ASN A 106 5.10 12.74 -2.61
C ASN A 106 6.15 11.65 -2.84
N VAL A 107 7.26 11.65 -2.08
CA VAL A 107 8.35 10.68 -2.27
C VAL A 107 7.87 9.23 -2.15
N ARG A 108 6.89 8.96 -1.27
CA ARG A 108 6.28 7.64 -1.10
C ARG A 108 5.71 7.07 -2.41
N TYR A 109 5.20 7.92 -3.30
CA TYR A 109 4.56 7.50 -4.55
C TYR A 109 5.58 7.05 -5.57
N GLN A 110 6.68 7.80 -5.74
CA GLN A 110 7.76 7.41 -6.64
C GLN A 110 8.46 6.15 -6.15
N LEU A 111 8.77 6.07 -4.85
CA LEU A 111 9.35 4.87 -4.25
C LEU A 111 8.46 3.64 -4.46
N PHE A 112 7.15 3.80 -4.21
CA PHE A 112 6.20 2.72 -4.42
C PHE A 112 6.18 2.25 -5.88
N LYS A 113 6.04 3.19 -6.81
CA LYS A 113 5.99 2.93 -8.24
C LYS A 113 7.23 2.21 -8.75
N ASP A 114 8.41 2.71 -8.40
CA ASP A 114 9.68 2.17 -8.90
C ASP A 114 9.95 0.78 -8.34
N ILE A 115 9.64 0.54 -7.05
CA ILE A 115 9.78 -0.79 -6.47
C ILE A 115 8.80 -1.76 -7.11
N GLN A 116 7.52 -1.40 -7.25
CA GLN A 116 6.53 -2.28 -7.88
C GLN A 116 6.92 -2.67 -9.30
N LYS A 117 7.36 -1.72 -10.13
CA LYS A 117 7.84 -2.01 -11.49
C LYS A 117 8.96 -3.05 -11.52
N ASN A 118 9.90 -2.96 -10.58
CA ASN A 118 11.00 -3.91 -10.50
C ASN A 118 10.56 -5.28 -9.96
N VAL A 119 9.66 -5.29 -8.98
CA VAL A 119 9.14 -6.52 -8.37
C VAL A 119 8.26 -7.30 -9.35
N HIS A 120 7.44 -6.62 -10.16
CA HIS A 120 6.59 -7.24 -11.18
C HIS A 120 7.36 -8.04 -12.24
N ALA A 121 8.64 -7.73 -12.47
CA ALA A 121 9.48 -8.53 -13.35
C ALA A 121 9.68 -9.98 -12.85
N SER A 122 9.63 -10.19 -11.53
CA SER A 122 9.78 -11.51 -10.91
C SER A 122 8.46 -12.07 -10.37
N TYR A 123 7.52 -11.20 -10.00
CA TYR A 123 6.23 -11.55 -9.41
C TYR A 123 5.12 -10.79 -10.13
N PRO A 124 4.83 -11.14 -11.39
CA PRO A 124 3.78 -10.47 -12.16
C PRO A 124 2.46 -10.59 -11.42
N GLY A 125 1.73 -9.47 -11.34
CA GLY A 125 0.34 -9.47 -10.89
C GLY A 125 -0.59 -9.91 -12.02
N GLU A 126 -1.78 -10.34 -11.66
CA GLU A 126 -2.87 -10.55 -12.60
C GLU A 126 -3.45 -9.19 -13.04
N ALA A 127 -4.10 -9.16 -14.19
CA ALA A 127 -4.73 -7.95 -14.73
C ALA A 127 -5.99 -7.52 -13.95
N SER A 128 -6.53 -8.37 -13.06
CA SER A 128 -7.72 -8.06 -12.26
C SER A 128 -7.69 -8.76 -10.90
N PHE A 129 -8.41 -8.19 -9.93
CA PHE A 129 -8.76 -8.87 -8.69
C PHE A 129 -10.09 -9.63 -8.84
N PRO A 130 -10.34 -10.67 -8.01
CA PRO A 130 -11.65 -11.29 -7.94
C PRO A 130 -12.76 -10.26 -7.62
N ALA A 131 -13.86 -10.30 -8.38
CA ALA A 131 -14.97 -9.36 -8.23
C ALA A 131 -15.67 -9.48 -6.87
N ALA A 132 -16.09 -8.35 -6.31
CA ALA A 132 -16.97 -8.33 -5.15
C ALA A 132 -18.35 -8.90 -5.50
N ASP A 133 -19.05 -9.48 -4.52
CA ASP A 133 -20.45 -9.85 -4.70
C ASP A 133 -21.33 -8.59 -4.78
N ASP A 134 -22.33 -8.61 -5.67
CA ASP A 134 -23.13 -7.46 -6.09
C ASP A 134 -23.92 -6.84 -4.92
N THR A 135 -24.24 -7.66 -3.90
CA THR A 135 -24.96 -7.22 -2.70
C THR A 135 -24.12 -6.35 -1.76
N SER A 136 -22.79 -6.49 -1.79
CA SER A 136 -21.87 -5.85 -0.85
C SER A 136 -21.51 -4.39 -1.19
N LEU A 137 -21.79 -3.98 -2.43
CA LEU A 137 -21.53 -2.63 -2.94
C LEU A 137 -22.78 -1.73 -2.88
N THR A 138 -23.90 -2.24 -2.36
CA THR A 138 -25.12 -1.45 -2.20
C THR A 138 -25.02 -0.53 -0.97
N THR A 139 -24.93 0.78 -1.21
CA THR A 139 -24.94 1.79 -0.15
C THR A 139 -26.29 1.77 0.57
N LYS A 140 -26.29 1.44 1.86
CA LYS A 140 -27.43 1.77 2.74
C LYS A 140 -27.35 3.24 3.10
N SER A 141 -28.03 4.09 2.35
CA SER A 141 -28.27 5.48 2.76
C SER A 141 -29.37 5.52 3.82
N VAL A 142 -29.07 6.13 4.96
CA VAL A 142 -30.08 6.52 5.96
C VAL A 142 -30.26 8.02 5.81
N ALA A 143 -31.50 8.45 5.56
CA ALA A 143 -31.82 9.88 5.55
C ALA A 143 -31.55 10.44 6.96
N ILE A 144 -30.75 11.52 7.05
CA ILE A 144 -30.59 12.27 8.28
C ILE A 144 -31.84 13.14 8.43
N PRO A 145 -32.63 13.01 9.51
CA PRO A 145 -33.74 13.93 9.78
C PRO A 145 -33.23 15.36 9.95
N ASP A 146 -33.99 16.33 9.43
CA ASP A 146 -33.72 17.76 9.59
C ASP A 146 -33.64 18.22 11.07
#